data_AF-A0A850DSP1-F1
#
_entry.id   AF-A0A850DSP1-F1
#
_cell.length_a   1.000
_cell.length_b   1.000
_cell.length_c   1.000
_cell.angle_alpha   90.00
_cell.angle_beta   90.00
_cell.angle_gamma   90.00
#
_symmetry.space_group_name_H-M   'P 1'
#
loop_
_entity.id
_entity.type
_entity.pdbx_description
1 polymer ?
#
loop_
_entity_poly.entity_id
_entity_poly.type
_entity_poly.pdbx_seq_one_letter_code
_entity_poly.pdbx_strand_id
1 'polypeptide(L)'
;MSTYTVEELVVPATMDDDPERVRAFCDWLAVSDAAEVAVHGLTELSWKPAEYLPMCHEPGSPSRLFVVRDPDGSVVGAGSYDTKTEPGTTNCWLAVGVRPDRQRRGIGTLLADHLEGLARAEGRTQRKTYAVSRQVGPATGPGFVPAPTGSGAVPEDEAGVRFLTGRGWHFGQVNRISRLGLPADASVVRALHERAATAAGPEYRVHTWTDRTPDAWLDGVALLHTRMSTDAPSGDMAEPEDVWTADRVRKSEEQLADGPHAMLTVAVEHVPSTTLAGFSQLKVPHDASRPVMQWDTLVLREHRGHRLGWLLKVVGIETVERDFPGRPSIITFNAEENRPMLDVNEAVGFVGVGSEGIWEQRD
;
A
#
# COMPACT_ATOMS: atom_id res chain seq x y z
N MET A 1 -29.10 -22.07 -13.51
CA MET A 1 -28.19 -21.31 -12.64
C MET A 1 -26.82 -21.39 -13.30
N SER A 2 -26.21 -20.27 -13.67
CA SER A 2 -24.85 -20.30 -14.23
C SER A 2 -23.91 -20.76 -13.12
N THR A 3 -23.27 -21.92 -13.30
CA THR A 3 -22.33 -22.46 -12.32
C THR A 3 -21.02 -21.71 -12.44
N TYR A 4 -20.81 -20.73 -11.57
CA TYR A 4 -19.51 -20.11 -11.38
C TYR A 4 -18.64 -21.02 -10.50
N THR A 5 -17.34 -21.08 -10.78
CA THR A 5 -16.37 -21.87 -9.99
C THR A 5 -15.24 -20.98 -9.52
N VAL A 6 -14.84 -21.15 -8.25
CA VAL A 6 -13.62 -20.54 -7.69
C VAL A 6 -12.46 -21.50 -7.94
N GLU A 7 -11.36 -20.98 -8.46
CA GLU A 7 -10.13 -21.72 -8.77
C GLU A 7 -8.94 -20.99 -8.14
N GLU A 8 -8.09 -21.72 -7.40
CA GLU A 8 -6.80 -21.20 -6.93
C GLU A 8 -5.79 -21.27 -8.07
N LEU A 9 -5.08 -20.17 -8.31
CA LEU A 9 -4.05 -20.07 -9.33
C LEU A 9 -2.69 -20.54 -8.81
N VAL A 10 -1.91 -21.16 -9.69
CA VAL A 10 -0.47 -21.29 -9.48
C VAL A 10 0.18 -19.99 -9.94
N VAL A 11 0.65 -19.19 -8.98
CA VAL A 11 1.38 -17.95 -9.26
C VAL A 11 2.67 -18.30 -10.03
N PRO A 12 2.94 -17.67 -11.19
CA PRO A 12 4.14 -17.96 -11.96
C PRO A 12 5.39 -17.53 -11.19
N ALA A 13 6.51 -18.24 -11.33
CA ALA A 13 7.75 -17.85 -10.65
C ALA A 13 8.35 -16.57 -11.26
N THR A 14 8.26 -16.43 -12.59
CA THR A 14 8.71 -15.26 -13.36
C THR A 14 7.74 -14.99 -14.50
N MET A 15 7.90 -13.85 -15.19
CA MET A 15 7.11 -13.55 -16.39
C MET A 15 7.47 -14.42 -17.61
N ASP A 16 8.53 -15.22 -17.52
CA ASP A 16 8.98 -16.17 -18.56
C ASP A 16 8.66 -17.65 -18.19
N ASP A 17 7.86 -17.88 -17.14
CA ASP A 17 7.38 -19.21 -16.72
C ASP A 17 6.36 -19.77 -17.75
N ASP A 18 5.72 -20.90 -17.41
CA ASP A 18 4.67 -21.53 -18.20
C ASP A 18 3.65 -20.50 -18.74
N PRO A 19 3.46 -20.42 -20.08
CA PRO A 19 2.61 -19.40 -20.68
C PRO A 19 1.15 -19.45 -20.24
N GLU A 20 0.64 -20.60 -19.78
CA GLU A 20 -0.73 -20.69 -19.27
C GLU A 20 -0.84 -20.10 -17.86
N ARG A 21 0.15 -20.34 -16.99
CA ARG A 21 0.24 -19.71 -15.67
C ARG A 21 0.38 -18.19 -15.78
N VAL A 22 1.28 -17.72 -16.64
CA VAL A 22 1.49 -16.28 -16.88
C VAL A 22 0.20 -15.64 -17.39
N ARG A 23 -0.50 -16.28 -18.33
CA ARG A 23 -1.79 -15.80 -18.84
C ARG A 23 -2.86 -15.74 -17.73
N ALA A 24 -2.98 -16.79 -16.91
CA ALA A 24 -3.95 -16.81 -15.81
C ALA A 24 -3.68 -15.72 -14.76
N PHE A 25 -2.40 -15.48 -14.43
CA PHE A 25 -1.99 -14.38 -13.55
C PHE A 25 -2.33 -13.00 -14.15
N CYS A 26 -2.07 -12.81 -15.45
CA CYS A 26 -2.42 -11.56 -16.14
C CYS A 26 -3.95 -11.34 -16.16
N ASP A 27 -4.74 -12.39 -16.39
CA ASP A 27 -6.20 -12.31 -16.37
C ASP A 27 -6.73 -11.96 -14.97
N TRP A 28 -6.14 -12.55 -13.92
CA TRP A 28 -6.43 -12.21 -12.53
C TRP A 28 -6.15 -10.74 -12.25
N LEU A 29 -4.95 -10.26 -12.60
CA LEU A 29 -4.55 -8.88 -12.34
C LEU A 29 -5.43 -7.88 -13.09
N ALA A 30 -5.76 -8.17 -14.35
CA ALA A 30 -6.64 -7.34 -15.16
C ALA A 30 -8.04 -7.18 -14.55
N VAL A 31 -8.59 -8.24 -13.94
CA VAL A 31 -9.89 -8.16 -13.24
C VAL A 31 -9.78 -7.42 -11.91
N SER A 32 -8.69 -7.63 -11.16
CA SER A 32 -8.42 -6.89 -9.91
C SER A 32 -8.35 -5.39 -10.18
N ASP A 33 -7.48 -4.97 -11.11
CA ASP A 33 -7.29 -3.57 -11.47
C ASP A 33 -8.58 -2.94 -12.04
N ALA A 34 -9.30 -3.65 -12.91
CA ALA A 34 -10.54 -3.14 -13.48
C ALA A 34 -11.65 -2.95 -12.42
N ALA A 35 -11.66 -3.78 -11.36
CA ALA A 35 -12.61 -3.63 -10.28
C ALA A 35 -12.33 -2.37 -9.44
N GLU A 36 -11.06 -2.08 -9.16
CA GLU A 36 -10.66 -0.88 -8.40
C GLU A 36 -10.82 0.39 -9.22
N VAL A 37 -10.31 0.41 -10.45
CA VAL A 37 -10.37 1.57 -11.35
C VAL A 37 -11.82 1.98 -11.63
N ALA A 38 -12.75 1.03 -11.69
CA ALA A 38 -14.17 1.35 -11.86
C ALA A 38 -14.78 2.14 -10.69
N VAL A 39 -14.13 2.13 -9.51
CA VAL A 39 -14.55 2.88 -8.33
C VAL A 39 -13.85 4.24 -8.25
N HIS A 40 -12.51 4.25 -8.24
CA HIS A 40 -11.74 5.47 -8.00
C HIS A 40 -11.33 6.22 -9.28
N GLY A 41 -11.35 5.56 -10.45
CA GLY A 41 -11.04 6.17 -11.75
C GLY A 41 -9.56 6.47 -12.03
N LEU A 42 -8.63 5.95 -11.21
CA LEU A 42 -7.19 6.27 -11.25
C LEU A 42 -6.41 5.15 -11.95
N THR A 43 -6.44 5.11 -13.28
CA THR A 43 -5.72 4.11 -14.10
C THR A 43 -4.20 4.05 -13.86
N GLU A 44 -3.63 5.14 -13.38
CA GLU A 44 -2.22 5.30 -13.03
C GLU A 44 -1.80 4.48 -11.81
N LEU A 45 -2.75 3.97 -11.03
CA LEU A 45 -2.51 3.02 -9.93
C LEU A 45 -2.46 1.56 -10.38
N SER A 46 -2.93 1.24 -11.59
CA SER A 46 -2.93 -0.13 -12.11
C SER A 46 -1.52 -0.69 -12.22
N TRP A 47 -1.38 -1.97 -11.93
CA TRP A 47 -0.10 -2.65 -11.92
C TRP A 47 0.21 -3.27 -13.28
N LYS A 48 1.49 -3.26 -13.68
CA LYS A 48 1.93 -4.20 -14.73
C LYS A 48 2.21 -5.57 -14.10
N PRO A 49 1.93 -6.68 -14.80
CA PRO A 49 2.22 -8.02 -14.29
C PRO A 49 3.65 -8.19 -13.74
N ALA A 50 4.65 -7.72 -14.49
CA ALA A 50 6.06 -7.79 -14.07
C ALA A 50 6.38 -6.96 -12.81
N GLU A 51 5.58 -5.95 -12.48
CA GLU A 51 5.77 -5.11 -11.29
C GLU A 51 5.07 -5.65 -10.06
N TYR A 52 3.96 -6.38 -10.25
CA TYR A 52 3.17 -6.98 -9.18
C TYR A 52 3.69 -8.36 -8.80
N LEU A 53 4.17 -9.16 -9.77
CA LEU A 53 4.55 -10.54 -9.55
C LEU A 53 5.55 -10.74 -8.39
N PRO A 54 6.62 -9.93 -8.24
CA PRO A 54 7.53 -10.08 -7.11
C PRO A 54 6.87 -9.91 -5.74
N MET A 55 5.80 -9.11 -5.64
CA MET A 55 5.05 -8.91 -4.40
C MET A 55 4.27 -10.17 -4.01
N CYS A 56 3.85 -10.99 -4.97
CA CYS A 56 3.17 -12.25 -4.68
C CYS A 56 4.08 -13.30 -4.03
N HIS A 57 5.40 -13.12 -4.15
CA HIS A 57 6.41 -14.06 -3.64
C HIS A 57 7.09 -13.55 -2.37
N GLU A 58 6.46 -12.61 -1.64
CA GLU A 58 7.05 -12.05 -0.42
C GLU A 58 7.50 -13.16 0.55
N PRO A 59 8.81 -13.20 0.92
CA PRO A 59 9.33 -14.24 1.80
C PRO A 59 8.61 -14.26 3.14
N GLY A 60 8.02 -15.41 3.48
CA GLY A 60 7.27 -15.60 4.72
C GLY A 60 5.78 -15.20 4.64
N SER A 61 5.34 -14.61 3.53
CA SER A 61 3.93 -14.24 3.30
C SER A 61 3.53 -14.31 1.82
N PRO A 62 3.72 -15.46 1.12
CA PRO A 62 3.38 -15.56 -0.29
C PRO A 62 1.87 -15.42 -0.52
N SER A 63 1.48 -14.68 -1.55
CA SER A 63 0.08 -14.47 -1.93
C SER A 63 -0.53 -15.73 -2.53
N ARG A 64 -1.75 -16.07 -2.10
CA ARG A 64 -2.59 -17.07 -2.76
C ARG A 64 -3.64 -16.35 -3.59
N LEU A 65 -3.64 -16.59 -4.91
CA LEU A 65 -4.51 -15.89 -5.86
C LEU A 65 -5.64 -16.81 -6.32
N PHE A 66 -6.84 -16.26 -6.45
CA PHE A 66 -8.05 -16.99 -6.83
C PHE A 66 -8.80 -16.27 -7.93
N VAL A 67 -9.36 -17.03 -8.87
CA VAL A 67 -10.23 -16.51 -9.92
C VAL A 67 -11.62 -17.12 -9.83
N VAL A 68 -12.63 -16.37 -10.27
CA VAL A 68 -13.94 -16.93 -10.60
C VAL A 68 -14.11 -16.94 -12.11
N ARG A 69 -14.42 -18.10 -12.68
CA ARG A 69 -14.74 -18.24 -14.11
C ARG A 69 -16.24 -18.32 -14.35
N ASP A 70 -16.68 -17.73 -15.45
CA ASP A 70 -18.03 -17.97 -15.98
C ASP A 70 -18.08 -19.28 -16.78
N PRO A 71 -19.28 -19.76 -17.19
CA PRO A 71 -19.41 -21.01 -17.95
C PRO A 71 -18.68 -21.02 -19.29
N ASP A 72 -18.34 -19.85 -19.83
CA ASP A 72 -17.59 -19.71 -21.09
C ASP A 72 -16.06 -19.70 -20.84
N GLY A 73 -15.64 -19.84 -19.57
CA GLY A 73 -14.24 -19.91 -19.15
C GLY A 73 -13.58 -18.56 -18.87
N SER A 74 -14.31 -17.45 -19.01
CA SER A 74 -13.77 -16.10 -18.82
C SER A 74 -13.60 -15.78 -17.33
N VAL A 75 -12.48 -15.16 -16.96
CA VAL A 75 -12.26 -14.66 -15.59
C VAL A 75 -13.18 -13.47 -15.34
N VAL A 76 -14.04 -13.58 -14.33
CA VAL A 76 -15.05 -12.57 -13.96
C VAL A 76 -14.93 -12.08 -12.52
N GLY A 77 -14.11 -12.74 -11.71
CA GLY A 77 -13.72 -12.30 -10.38
C GLY A 77 -12.27 -12.66 -10.09
N ALA A 78 -11.61 -11.86 -9.27
CA ALA A 78 -10.24 -12.02 -8.83
C ALA A 78 -10.18 -11.79 -7.32
N GLY A 79 -9.45 -12.62 -6.59
CA GLY A 79 -9.23 -12.42 -5.17
C GLY A 79 -7.85 -12.84 -4.73
N SER A 80 -7.40 -12.30 -3.60
CA SER A 80 -6.18 -12.72 -2.93
C SER A 80 -6.48 -13.11 -1.49
N TYR A 81 -5.67 -14.04 -1.00
CA TYR A 81 -5.55 -14.39 0.40
C TYR A 81 -4.07 -14.27 0.77
N ASP A 82 -3.78 -13.33 1.66
CA ASP A 82 -2.44 -13.00 2.08
C ASP A 82 -2.33 -13.21 3.59
N THR A 83 -1.33 -13.96 4.03
CA THR A 83 -1.08 -14.24 5.45
C THR A 83 0.38 -14.56 5.69
N LYS A 84 0.83 -14.18 6.87
CA LYS A 84 2.12 -14.62 7.41
C LYS A 84 2.12 -16.13 7.67
N THR A 85 3.26 -16.75 7.37
CA THR A 85 3.50 -18.19 7.53
C THR A 85 4.00 -18.55 8.92
N GLU A 86 4.36 -17.55 9.73
CA GLU A 86 4.82 -17.73 11.10
C GLU A 86 3.76 -18.41 11.97
N PRO A 87 4.14 -19.40 12.80
CA PRO A 87 3.23 -20.04 13.74
C PRO A 87 2.55 -19.03 14.67
N GLY A 88 1.25 -19.21 14.90
CA GLY A 88 0.48 -18.34 15.78
C GLY A 88 0.00 -17.04 15.14
N THR A 89 0.28 -16.82 13.84
CA THR A 89 -0.29 -15.71 13.07
C THR A 89 -1.82 -15.78 13.08
N THR A 90 -2.47 -14.73 13.56
CA THR A 90 -3.93 -14.64 13.68
C THR A 90 -4.55 -13.75 12.59
N ASN A 91 -3.75 -12.90 11.94
CA ASN A 91 -4.21 -11.95 10.94
C ASN A 91 -4.00 -12.43 9.50
N CYS A 92 -4.92 -12.05 8.62
CA CYS A 92 -4.80 -12.21 7.16
C CYS A 92 -5.50 -11.06 6.43
N TRP A 93 -5.15 -10.88 5.16
CA TRP A 93 -5.72 -9.88 4.27
C TRP A 93 -6.43 -10.56 3.11
N LEU A 94 -7.64 -10.08 2.81
CA LEU A 94 -8.49 -10.58 1.75
C LEU A 94 -8.76 -9.46 0.75
N ALA A 95 -8.60 -9.74 -0.53
CA ALA A 95 -9.04 -8.85 -1.61
C ALA A 95 -10.09 -9.56 -2.47
N VAL A 96 -11.12 -8.81 -2.90
CA VAL A 96 -12.20 -9.31 -3.77
C VAL A 96 -12.52 -8.26 -4.82
N GLY A 97 -12.15 -8.55 -6.07
CA GLY A 97 -12.52 -7.81 -7.26
C GLY A 97 -13.53 -8.59 -8.11
N VAL A 98 -14.54 -7.89 -8.63
CA VAL A 98 -15.49 -8.45 -9.60
C VAL A 98 -15.57 -7.51 -10.79
N ARG A 99 -15.50 -8.06 -12.01
CA ARG A 99 -15.66 -7.27 -13.23
C ARG A 99 -16.89 -6.35 -13.13
N PRO A 100 -16.76 -5.04 -13.43
CA PRO A 100 -17.87 -4.09 -13.29
C PRO A 100 -19.14 -4.52 -14.02
N ASP A 101 -19.02 -5.10 -15.21
CA ASP A 101 -20.13 -5.58 -16.04
C ASP A 101 -20.74 -6.93 -15.61
N ARG A 102 -20.22 -7.51 -14.52
CA ARG A 102 -20.63 -8.81 -13.95
C ARG A 102 -21.01 -8.72 -12.47
N GLN A 103 -21.00 -7.53 -11.87
CA GLN A 103 -21.44 -7.32 -10.49
C GLN A 103 -22.92 -7.70 -10.27
N ARG A 104 -23.30 -7.89 -9.01
CA ARG A 104 -24.68 -8.22 -8.57
C ARG A 104 -25.21 -9.57 -9.09
N ARG A 105 -24.33 -10.51 -9.42
CA ARG A 105 -24.66 -11.87 -9.87
C ARG A 105 -24.25 -12.98 -8.89
N GLY A 106 -23.88 -12.62 -7.66
CA GLY A 106 -23.42 -13.56 -6.62
C GLY A 106 -21.93 -13.92 -6.68
N ILE A 107 -21.19 -13.46 -7.69
CA ILE A 107 -19.75 -13.74 -7.87
C ILE A 107 -18.92 -13.27 -6.67
N GLY A 108 -19.11 -12.03 -6.22
CA GLY A 108 -18.37 -11.49 -5.07
C GLY A 108 -18.69 -12.24 -3.78
N THR A 109 -19.95 -12.66 -3.58
CA THR A 109 -20.34 -13.51 -2.44
C THR A 109 -19.65 -14.86 -2.50
N LEU A 110 -19.68 -15.54 -3.65
CA LEU A 110 -19.02 -16.83 -3.85
C LEU A 110 -17.52 -16.77 -3.52
N LEU A 111 -16.83 -15.74 -4.00
CA LEU A 111 -15.40 -15.56 -3.76
C LEU A 111 -15.10 -15.20 -2.30
N ALA A 112 -15.85 -14.27 -1.72
CA ALA A 112 -15.68 -13.90 -0.31
C ALA A 112 -15.94 -15.07 0.64
N ASP A 113 -17.00 -15.87 0.40
CA ASP A 113 -17.30 -17.06 1.20
C ASP A 113 -16.16 -18.09 1.14
N HIS A 114 -15.54 -18.25 -0.03
CA HIS A 114 -14.37 -19.11 -0.20
C HIS A 114 -13.16 -18.61 0.62
N LEU A 115 -12.78 -17.34 0.45
CA LEU A 115 -11.61 -16.74 1.11
C LEU A 115 -11.79 -16.68 2.64
N GLU A 116 -12.97 -16.27 3.12
CA GLU A 116 -13.26 -16.30 4.56
C GLU A 116 -13.31 -17.74 5.12
N GLY A 117 -13.73 -18.71 4.31
CA GLY A 117 -13.65 -20.13 4.64
C GLY A 117 -12.22 -20.61 4.84
N LEU A 118 -11.30 -20.23 3.94
CA LEU A 118 -9.86 -20.50 4.07
C LEU A 118 -9.29 -19.86 5.33
N ALA A 119 -9.59 -18.58 5.57
CA ALA A 119 -9.16 -17.87 6.76
C ALA A 119 -9.56 -18.61 8.05
N ARG A 120 -10.83 -19.03 8.15
CA ARG A 120 -11.32 -19.79 9.32
C ARG A 120 -10.66 -21.16 9.44
N ALA A 121 -10.45 -21.87 8.32
CA ALA A 121 -9.82 -23.18 8.31
C ALA A 121 -8.35 -23.12 8.76
N GLU A 122 -7.65 -22.01 8.47
CA GLU A 122 -6.27 -21.76 8.93
C GLU A 122 -6.20 -21.11 10.32
N GLY A 123 -7.34 -20.87 10.98
CA GLY A 123 -7.40 -20.27 12.32
C GLY A 123 -7.09 -18.77 12.34
N ARG A 124 -7.27 -18.06 11.21
CA ARG A 124 -7.11 -16.60 11.15
C ARG A 124 -8.34 -15.92 11.73
N THR A 125 -8.21 -15.40 12.94
CA THR A 125 -9.29 -14.76 13.70
C THR A 125 -9.41 -13.26 13.43
N GLN A 126 -8.44 -12.65 12.74
CA GLN A 126 -8.44 -11.25 12.35
C GLN A 126 -8.32 -11.14 10.82
N ARG A 127 -9.40 -10.79 10.11
CA ARG A 127 -9.39 -10.63 8.65
C ARG A 127 -9.50 -9.15 8.30
N LYS A 128 -8.65 -8.67 7.39
CA LYS A 128 -8.67 -7.29 6.93
C LYS A 128 -8.89 -7.19 5.42
N THR A 129 -9.46 -6.08 4.99
CA THR A 129 -9.60 -5.76 3.57
C THR A 129 -9.58 -4.25 3.36
N TYR A 130 -9.07 -3.83 2.20
CA TYR A 130 -9.02 -2.45 1.76
C TYR A 130 -10.01 -2.30 0.63
N ALA A 131 -10.96 -1.38 0.79
CA ALA A 131 -11.97 -1.08 -0.22
C ALA A 131 -11.74 0.33 -0.74
N VAL A 132 -11.24 0.43 -1.98
CA VAL A 132 -11.13 1.71 -2.67
C VAL A 132 -12.48 2.43 -2.72
N SER A 133 -12.43 3.76 -2.68
CA SER A 133 -13.61 4.62 -2.64
C SER A 133 -13.46 5.79 -3.62
N ARG A 134 -14.59 6.22 -4.20
CA ARG A 134 -14.66 7.42 -5.05
C ARG A 134 -14.55 8.71 -4.25
N GLN A 135 -14.60 8.62 -2.92
CA GLN A 135 -14.58 9.78 -2.05
C GLN A 135 -13.21 10.47 -2.07
N VAL A 136 -13.26 11.80 -2.22
CA VAL A 136 -12.09 12.70 -2.16
C VAL A 136 -12.44 13.89 -1.28
N GLY A 137 -11.59 14.17 -0.29
CA GLY A 137 -11.76 15.30 0.63
C GLY A 137 -12.86 15.08 1.67
N PRO A 138 -13.31 16.15 2.35
CA PRO A 138 -14.25 16.04 3.46
C PRO A 138 -15.59 15.41 3.04
N ALA A 139 -16.04 14.42 3.80
CA ALA A 139 -17.37 13.80 3.66
C ALA A 139 -18.08 13.78 5.00
N THR A 140 -19.24 14.44 5.07
CA THR A 140 -20.07 14.51 6.28
C THR A 140 -21.55 14.50 5.92
N GLY A 141 -22.39 14.02 6.84
CA GLY A 141 -23.85 14.05 6.70
C GLY A 141 -24.45 12.78 6.08
N PRO A 142 -25.75 12.82 5.72
CA PRO A 142 -26.45 11.68 5.14
C PRO A 142 -25.79 11.20 3.85
N GLY A 143 -25.76 9.89 3.62
CA GLY A 143 -25.11 9.30 2.44
C GLY A 143 -23.67 8.84 2.66
N PHE A 144 -23.12 9.04 3.86
CA PHE A 144 -21.74 8.67 4.21
C PHE A 144 -21.68 7.85 5.49
N VAL A 145 -20.79 6.87 5.51
CA VAL A 145 -20.39 6.12 6.70
C VAL A 145 -19.11 6.77 7.26
N PRO A 146 -19.16 7.47 8.40
CA PRO A 146 -17.99 8.11 8.99
C PRO A 146 -17.03 7.08 9.57
N ALA A 147 -15.73 7.34 9.48
CA ALA A 147 -14.72 6.51 10.14
C ALA A 147 -14.80 6.70 11.67
N PRO A 148 -14.66 5.63 12.48
CA PRO A 148 -14.62 5.73 13.95
C PRO A 148 -13.51 6.65 14.48
N THR A 149 -12.43 6.83 13.72
CA THR A 149 -11.32 7.74 14.03
C THR A 149 -11.72 9.22 14.05
N GLY A 150 -12.93 9.55 13.58
CA GLY A 150 -13.42 10.91 13.41
C GLY A 150 -12.82 11.64 12.19
N SER A 151 -11.98 10.95 11.40
CA SER A 151 -11.31 11.51 10.21
C SER A 151 -11.67 10.70 8.98
N GLY A 152 -12.38 11.32 8.05
CA GLY A 152 -12.81 10.68 6.80
C GLY A 152 -14.14 9.92 6.90
N ALA A 153 -14.69 9.61 5.72
CA ALA A 153 -15.90 8.83 5.56
C ALA A 153 -15.91 8.20 4.16
N VAL A 154 -16.70 7.14 3.98
CA VAL A 154 -16.94 6.50 2.67
C VAL A 154 -18.41 6.58 2.28
N PRO A 155 -18.78 6.69 1.00
CA PRO A 155 -20.18 6.77 0.58
C PRO A 155 -20.93 5.47 0.89
N GLU A 156 -22.08 5.57 1.54
CA GLU A 156 -22.91 4.41 1.92
C GLU A 156 -23.43 3.63 0.71
N ASP A 157 -23.44 4.27 -0.46
CA ASP A 157 -24.01 3.73 -1.69
C ASP A 157 -23.03 2.92 -2.53
N GLU A 158 -21.73 2.99 -2.20
CA GLU A 158 -20.69 2.24 -2.89
C GLU A 158 -20.87 0.73 -2.75
N ALA A 159 -20.62 0.01 -3.84
CA ALA A 159 -20.82 -1.43 -3.89
C ALA A 159 -19.98 -2.16 -2.83
N GLY A 160 -18.70 -1.77 -2.66
CA GLY A 160 -17.80 -2.33 -1.65
C GLY A 160 -18.29 -2.07 -0.23
N VAL A 161 -18.67 -0.82 0.08
CA VAL A 161 -19.20 -0.41 1.40
C VAL A 161 -20.46 -1.20 1.76
N ARG A 162 -21.43 -1.29 0.84
CA ARG A 162 -22.66 -2.06 1.04
C ARG A 162 -22.39 -3.55 1.22
N PHE A 163 -21.47 -4.09 0.43
CA PHE A 163 -21.11 -5.51 0.48
C PHE A 163 -20.48 -5.88 1.82
N LEU A 164 -19.49 -5.10 2.27
CA LEU A 164 -18.78 -5.33 3.53
C LEU A 164 -19.71 -5.11 4.74
N THR A 165 -20.48 -4.02 4.75
CA THR A 165 -21.49 -3.77 5.80
C THR A 165 -22.52 -4.90 5.87
N GLY A 166 -23.05 -5.35 4.72
CA GLY A 166 -24.01 -6.44 4.65
C GLY A 166 -23.46 -7.80 5.10
N ARG A 167 -22.13 -7.98 5.08
CA ARG A 167 -21.42 -9.16 5.60
C ARG A 167 -20.98 -9.01 7.05
N GLY A 168 -21.30 -7.89 7.70
CA GLY A 168 -20.93 -7.64 9.09
C GLY A 168 -19.45 -7.30 9.30
N TRP A 169 -18.76 -6.83 8.26
CA TRP A 169 -17.42 -6.28 8.42
C TRP A 169 -17.50 -4.92 9.12
N HIS A 170 -16.54 -4.68 10.02
CA HIS A 170 -16.40 -3.44 10.77
C HIS A 170 -15.54 -2.45 9.99
N PHE A 171 -16.06 -1.24 9.79
CA PHE A 171 -15.30 -0.12 9.21
C PHE A 171 -14.47 0.56 10.29
N GLY A 172 -13.17 0.75 10.08
CA GLY A 172 -12.29 1.27 11.13
C GLY A 172 -11.43 2.48 10.75
N GLN A 173 -11.08 2.68 9.47
CA GLN A 173 -10.17 3.76 9.08
C GLN A 173 -10.33 4.15 7.61
N VAL A 174 -9.96 5.38 7.26
CA VAL A 174 -9.80 5.83 5.87
C VAL A 174 -8.34 6.13 5.60
N ASN A 175 -7.82 5.62 4.49
CA ASN A 175 -6.57 6.10 3.90
C ASN A 175 -6.88 7.04 2.74
N ARG A 176 -6.26 8.22 2.72
CA ARG A 176 -6.28 9.16 1.61
C ARG A 176 -5.18 8.85 0.62
N ILE A 177 -5.56 8.79 -0.66
CA ILE A 177 -4.64 8.75 -1.79
C ILE A 177 -4.36 10.18 -2.22
N SER A 178 -3.08 10.56 -2.22
CA SER A 178 -2.65 11.91 -2.60
C SER A 178 -1.65 11.89 -3.74
N ARG A 179 -1.69 12.91 -4.59
CA ARG A 179 -0.80 13.08 -5.76
C ARG A 179 -0.08 14.42 -5.73
N LEU A 180 1.21 14.39 -5.99
CA LEU A 180 2.01 15.56 -6.36
C LEU A 180 2.39 15.47 -7.83
N GLY A 181 1.94 16.41 -8.65
CA GLY A 181 2.41 16.53 -10.03
C GLY A 181 3.89 16.92 -10.06
N LEU A 182 4.65 16.33 -10.99
CA LEU A 182 6.06 16.66 -11.20
C LEU A 182 6.24 17.38 -12.56
N PRO A 183 7.17 18.35 -12.67
CA PRO A 183 8.00 18.88 -11.58
C PRO A 183 7.17 19.65 -10.54
N ALA A 184 7.56 19.52 -9.27
CA ALA A 184 6.99 20.26 -8.16
C ALA A 184 7.41 21.74 -8.21
N ASP A 185 6.75 22.59 -7.43
CA ASP A 185 7.17 23.98 -7.29
C ASP A 185 8.51 24.05 -6.56
N ALA A 186 9.58 24.26 -7.33
CA ALA A 186 10.96 24.32 -6.82
C ALA A 186 11.15 25.38 -5.73
N SER A 187 10.38 26.49 -5.76
CA SER A 187 10.47 27.53 -4.74
C SER A 187 9.89 27.07 -3.41
N VAL A 188 8.78 26.32 -3.45
CA VAL A 188 8.13 25.72 -2.28
C VAL A 188 9.01 24.62 -1.69
N VAL A 189 9.49 23.68 -2.52
CA VAL A 189 10.33 22.57 -2.06
C VAL A 189 11.61 23.09 -1.40
N ARG A 190 12.31 24.04 -2.03
CA ARG A 190 13.53 24.66 -1.45
C ARG A 190 13.25 25.35 -0.12
N ALA A 191 12.19 26.16 -0.03
CA ALA A 191 11.85 26.85 1.21
C ALA A 191 11.50 25.88 2.34
N LEU A 192 10.82 24.77 2.03
CA LEU A 192 10.50 23.73 3.01
C LEU A 192 11.73 22.92 3.42
N HIS A 193 12.65 22.63 2.50
CA HIS A 193 13.95 22.03 2.80
C HIS A 193 14.71 22.90 3.80
N GLU A 194 14.94 24.18 3.50
CA GLU A 194 15.69 25.09 4.38
C GLU A 194 15.10 25.13 5.80
N ARG A 195 13.76 25.21 5.90
CA ARG A 195 13.06 25.20 7.19
C ARG A 195 13.18 23.88 7.93
N ALA A 196 13.06 22.75 7.23
CA ALA A 196 13.16 21.42 7.82
C ALA A 196 14.59 21.14 8.30
N ALA A 197 15.60 21.45 7.47
CA ALA A 197 17.01 21.32 7.82
C ALA A 197 17.39 22.20 9.02
N THR A 198 16.90 23.45 9.06
CA THR A 198 17.13 24.35 10.21
C THR A 198 16.53 23.79 11.50
N ALA A 199 15.32 23.23 11.44
CA ALA A 199 14.64 22.67 12.61
C ALA A 199 15.23 21.33 13.08
N ALA A 200 15.73 20.53 12.15
CA ALA A 200 16.48 19.31 12.47
C ALA A 200 17.79 19.68 13.18
N GLY A 201 18.53 20.66 12.65
CA GLY A 201 19.80 21.10 13.23
C GLY A 201 20.94 20.12 12.92
N PRO A 202 22.14 20.36 13.47
CA PRO A 202 23.36 19.64 13.11
C PRO A 202 23.42 18.20 13.65
N GLU A 203 22.51 17.83 14.56
CA GLU A 203 22.44 16.49 15.13
C GLU A 203 21.82 15.45 14.18
N TYR A 204 21.19 15.90 13.10
CA TYR A 204 20.57 15.01 12.11
C TYR A 204 21.24 15.15 10.74
N ARG A 205 21.52 14.01 10.11
CA ARG A 205 22.11 13.94 8.77
C ARG A 205 21.24 13.12 7.85
N VAL A 206 21.00 13.61 6.64
CA VAL A 206 20.24 12.87 5.63
C VAL A 206 21.17 12.01 4.79
N HIS A 207 20.74 10.79 4.52
CA HIS A 207 21.36 9.84 3.61
C HIS A 207 20.36 9.45 2.53
N THR A 208 20.85 9.20 1.32
CA THR A 208 20.04 8.70 0.20
C THR A 208 20.76 7.55 -0.47
N TRP A 209 20.05 6.48 -0.80
CA TRP A 209 20.56 5.39 -1.62
C TRP A 209 19.45 4.82 -2.49
N THR A 210 19.84 4.12 -3.55
CA THR A 210 18.92 3.42 -4.45
C THR A 210 19.18 1.92 -4.35
N ASP A 211 18.10 1.16 -4.34
CA ASP A 211 18.02 -0.28 -4.23
C ASP A 211 18.56 -0.78 -2.88
N ARG A 212 19.72 -1.44 -2.89
CA ARG A 212 20.24 -2.17 -1.73
C ARG A 212 20.64 -1.22 -0.60
N THR A 213 20.14 -1.47 0.60
CA THR A 213 20.52 -0.75 1.82
C THR A 213 22.00 -0.96 2.12
N PRO A 214 22.82 0.09 2.31
CA PRO A 214 24.21 -0.05 2.73
C PRO A 214 24.34 -0.85 4.03
N ASP A 215 25.38 -1.69 4.15
CA ASP A 215 25.55 -2.57 5.32
C ASP A 215 25.53 -1.81 6.66
N ALA A 216 26.09 -0.60 6.69
CA ALA A 216 26.09 0.27 7.86
C ALA A 216 24.68 0.66 8.36
N TRP A 217 23.67 0.59 7.49
CA TRP A 217 22.30 1.02 7.78
C TRP A 217 21.30 -0.13 7.89
N LEU A 218 21.72 -1.36 7.61
CA LEU A 218 20.84 -2.51 7.51
C LEU A 218 20.06 -2.79 8.80
N ASP A 219 20.75 -2.80 9.95
CA ASP A 219 20.11 -2.99 11.25
C ASP A 219 19.18 -1.82 11.61
N GLY A 220 19.54 -0.60 11.21
CA GLY A 220 18.72 0.59 11.42
C GLY A 220 17.42 0.56 10.61
N VAL A 221 17.49 0.12 9.36
CA VAL A 221 16.32 -0.07 8.50
C VAL A 221 15.43 -1.19 9.04
N ALA A 222 16.00 -2.30 9.51
CA ALA A 222 15.24 -3.38 10.16
C ALA A 222 14.48 -2.88 11.41
N LEU A 223 15.13 -2.08 12.26
CA LEU A 223 14.46 -1.45 13.41
C LEU A 223 13.31 -0.54 12.96
N LEU A 224 13.54 0.29 11.93
CA LEU A 224 12.53 1.21 11.42
C LEU A 224 11.32 0.48 10.83
N HIS A 225 11.51 -0.59 10.05
CA HIS A 225 10.38 -1.41 9.58
C HIS A 225 9.63 -2.08 10.75
N THR A 226 10.34 -2.57 11.76
CA THR A 226 9.70 -3.12 12.97
C THR A 226 8.78 -2.08 13.63
N ARG A 227 9.29 -0.86 13.78
CA ARG A 227 8.55 0.26 14.39
C ARG A 227 7.41 0.78 13.52
N MET A 228 7.36 0.46 12.22
CA MET A 228 6.21 0.83 11.37
C MET A 228 4.91 0.22 11.92
N SER A 229 4.95 -1.04 12.35
CA SER A 229 3.77 -1.76 12.87
C SER A 229 3.23 -1.20 14.20
N THR A 230 4.02 -0.41 14.93
CA THR A 230 3.68 0.08 16.29
C THR A 230 3.59 1.60 16.41
N ASP A 231 4.28 2.35 15.54
CA ASP A 231 4.36 3.81 15.61
C ASP A 231 3.53 4.54 14.53
N ALA A 232 3.03 3.83 13.51
CA ALA A 232 2.11 4.37 12.50
C ALA A 232 0.66 4.43 13.02
N PRO A 233 -0.14 5.44 12.64
CA PRO A 233 -1.55 5.49 13.01
C PRO A 233 -2.35 4.33 12.39
N SER A 234 -2.99 3.52 13.23
CA SER A 234 -3.76 2.35 12.81
C SER A 234 -5.26 2.47 13.07
N GLY A 235 -5.75 3.58 13.64
CA GLY A 235 -7.16 3.72 14.03
C GLY A 235 -7.64 2.54 14.88
N ASP A 236 -8.83 2.01 14.54
CA ASP A 236 -9.39 0.80 15.17
C ASP A 236 -8.83 -0.50 14.54
N MET A 237 -7.77 -0.40 13.71
CA MET A 237 -7.20 -1.48 12.91
C MET A 237 -5.80 -1.90 13.40
N ALA A 238 -5.60 -2.01 14.71
CA ALA A 238 -4.31 -2.43 15.27
C ALA A 238 -3.89 -3.84 14.79
N GLU A 239 -2.61 -3.98 14.45
CA GLU A 239 -1.97 -5.24 14.08
C GLU A 239 -0.94 -5.66 15.13
N PRO A 240 -0.61 -6.95 15.21
CA PRO A 240 0.56 -7.40 15.97
C PRO A 240 1.84 -6.72 15.48
N GLU A 241 2.80 -6.52 16.38
CA GLU A 241 4.12 -6.04 16.00
C GLU A 241 4.77 -6.99 15.01
N ASP A 242 5.31 -6.43 13.93
CA ASP A 242 6.00 -7.18 12.90
C ASP A 242 7.50 -7.02 13.06
N VAL A 243 8.20 -8.08 13.49
CA VAL A 243 9.63 -8.00 13.75
C VAL A 243 10.44 -8.18 12.47
N TRP A 244 11.28 -7.19 12.17
CA TRP A 244 12.20 -7.21 11.04
C TRP A 244 13.63 -7.41 11.50
N THR A 245 14.32 -8.37 10.87
CA THR A 245 15.75 -8.61 11.03
C THR A 245 16.50 -8.11 9.80
N ALA A 246 17.82 -7.89 9.92
CA ALA A 246 18.70 -7.59 8.80
C ALA A 246 18.54 -8.60 7.65
N ASP A 247 18.49 -9.89 7.96
CA ASP A 247 18.28 -10.96 6.97
C ASP A 247 16.92 -10.85 6.28
N ARG A 248 15.86 -10.45 7.00
CA ARG A 248 14.53 -10.24 6.41
C ARG A 248 14.54 -9.03 5.47
N VAL A 249 15.21 -7.94 5.84
CA VAL A 249 15.40 -6.78 4.95
C VAL A 249 16.11 -7.22 3.67
N ARG A 250 17.22 -7.98 3.78
CA ARG A 250 17.95 -8.49 2.60
C ARG A 250 17.09 -9.34 1.68
N LYS A 251 16.32 -10.27 2.24
CA LYS A 251 15.40 -11.12 1.46
C LYS A 251 14.31 -10.30 0.76
N SER A 252 13.77 -9.29 1.44
CA SER A 252 12.78 -8.37 0.86
C SER A 252 13.38 -7.54 -0.29
N GLU A 253 14.59 -7.01 -0.10
CA GLU A 253 15.32 -6.27 -1.15
C GLU A 253 15.63 -7.15 -2.37
N GLU A 254 16.08 -8.39 -2.15
CA GLU A 254 16.35 -9.36 -3.22
C GLU A 254 15.08 -9.70 -3.99
N GLN A 255 13.96 -9.92 -3.29
CA GLN A 255 12.68 -10.20 -3.93
C GLN A 255 12.18 -9.01 -4.76
N LEU A 256 12.29 -7.78 -4.24
CA LEU A 256 11.84 -6.59 -4.96
C LEU A 256 12.75 -6.24 -6.15
N ALA A 257 14.05 -6.57 -6.09
CA ALA A 257 15.00 -6.32 -7.17
C ALA A 257 14.65 -7.01 -8.50
N ASP A 258 13.80 -8.06 -8.47
CA ASP A 258 13.32 -8.75 -9.67
C ASP A 258 12.26 -7.95 -10.46
N GLY A 259 11.66 -6.92 -9.86
CA GLY A 259 10.67 -6.08 -10.53
C GLY A 259 11.30 -4.95 -11.36
N PRO A 260 10.63 -4.41 -12.40
CA PRO A 260 11.15 -3.34 -13.24
C PRO A 260 11.02 -1.96 -12.58
N HIS A 261 11.69 -1.77 -11.45
CA HIS A 261 11.72 -0.52 -10.69
C HIS A 261 13.06 -0.34 -9.96
N ALA A 262 13.34 0.91 -9.60
CA ALA A 262 14.35 1.25 -8.61
C ALA A 262 13.67 1.55 -7.26
N MET A 263 14.32 1.23 -6.15
CA MET A 263 13.84 1.58 -4.80
C MET A 263 14.69 2.71 -4.20
N LEU A 264 14.18 3.94 -4.21
CA LEU A 264 14.86 5.06 -3.58
C LEU A 264 14.54 5.08 -2.08
N THR A 265 15.57 5.05 -1.24
CA THR A 265 15.44 5.27 0.21
C THR A 265 16.10 6.58 0.61
N VAL A 266 15.36 7.38 1.37
CA VAL A 266 15.87 8.55 2.09
C VAL A 266 15.83 8.22 3.57
N ALA A 267 16.93 8.38 4.29
CA ALA A 267 16.98 8.13 5.72
C ALA A 267 17.61 9.31 6.47
N VAL A 268 17.20 9.47 7.72
CA VAL A 268 17.79 10.45 8.63
C VAL A 268 18.55 9.71 9.73
N GLU A 269 19.85 9.97 9.82
CA GLU A 269 20.72 9.57 10.92
C GLU A 269 20.63 10.60 12.04
N HIS A 270 20.53 10.15 13.29
CA HIS A 270 20.85 10.95 14.47
C HIS A 270 22.34 10.76 14.80
N VAL A 271 23.16 11.77 14.48
CA VAL A 271 24.62 11.73 14.51
C VAL A 271 25.19 11.43 15.91
N PRO A 272 24.67 12.01 17.02
CA PRO A 272 25.21 11.71 18.35
C PRO A 272 25.07 10.24 18.77
N SER A 273 24.01 9.55 18.34
CA SER A 273 23.80 8.13 18.65
C SER A 273 24.22 7.18 17.53
N THR A 274 24.58 7.69 16.36
CA THR A 274 24.91 6.88 15.16
C THR A 274 23.80 5.89 14.77
N THR A 275 22.54 6.28 14.94
CA THR A 275 21.36 5.47 14.63
C THR A 275 20.46 6.15 13.60
N LEU A 276 19.69 5.39 12.83
CA LEU A 276 18.64 5.96 11.99
C LEU A 276 17.44 6.37 12.85
N ALA A 277 16.99 7.62 12.67
CA ALA A 277 15.85 8.23 13.34
C ALA A 277 14.55 8.14 12.51
N GLY A 278 14.67 7.92 11.20
CA GLY A 278 13.53 7.82 10.30
C GLY A 278 13.95 7.51 8.86
N PHE A 279 12.99 7.09 8.04
CA PHE A 279 13.20 6.80 6.62
C PHE A 279 11.93 7.05 5.81
N SER A 280 12.10 7.18 4.49
CA SER A 280 11.05 7.18 3.49
C SER A 280 11.51 6.36 2.28
N GLN A 281 10.62 5.53 1.73
CA GLN A 281 10.89 4.72 0.54
C GLN A 281 10.00 5.14 -0.63
N LEU A 282 10.60 5.21 -1.82
CA LEU A 282 9.92 5.57 -3.06
C LEU A 282 10.25 4.51 -4.12
N LYS A 283 9.24 3.75 -4.54
CA LYS A 283 9.31 2.84 -5.68
C LYS A 283 9.19 3.65 -6.97
N VAL A 284 10.26 3.67 -7.76
CA VAL A 284 10.37 4.40 -9.02
C VAL A 284 10.32 3.41 -10.19
N PRO A 285 9.17 3.27 -10.90
CA PRO A 285 9.09 2.36 -12.04
C PRO A 285 10.11 2.71 -13.13
N HIS A 286 10.64 1.70 -13.84
CA HIS A 286 11.51 1.92 -15.00
C HIS A 286 10.76 2.56 -16.18
N ASP A 287 9.46 2.34 -16.28
CA ASP A 287 8.61 3.07 -17.21
C ASP A 287 8.37 4.50 -16.69
N ALA A 288 9.07 5.46 -17.28
CA ALA A 288 9.01 6.87 -16.89
C ALA A 288 7.62 7.52 -17.09
N SER A 289 6.70 6.89 -17.83
CA SER A 289 5.31 7.36 -17.95
C SER A 289 4.45 7.06 -16.72
N ARG A 290 4.93 6.22 -15.80
CA ARG A 290 4.23 5.84 -14.58
C ARG A 290 4.59 6.74 -13.40
N PRO A 291 3.67 6.93 -12.44
CA PRO A 291 3.95 7.67 -11.22
C PRO A 291 4.98 6.94 -10.35
N VAL A 292 5.75 7.72 -9.58
CA VAL A 292 6.51 7.20 -8.45
C VAL A 292 5.56 6.89 -7.31
N MET A 293 5.71 5.74 -6.67
CA MET A 293 4.92 5.37 -5.50
C MET A 293 5.75 5.61 -4.24
N GLN A 294 5.37 6.60 -3.44
CA GLN A 294 5.95 6.76 -2.11
C GLN A 294 5.25 5.81 -1.14
N TRP A 295 6.04 4.86 -0.65
CA TRP A 295 5.67 3.85 0.32
C TRP A 295 5.90 4.37 1.75
N ASP A 296 6.33 3.48 2.63
CA ASP A 296 6.70 3.69 4.02
C ASP A 296 7.40 5.02 4.27
N THR A 297 6.91 5.74 5.29
CA THR A 297 7.57 6.92 5.83
C THR A 297 7.38 6.93 7.34
N LEU A 298 8.48 6.78 8.08
CA LEU A 298 8.46 6.72 9.54
C LEU A 298 9.50 7.66 10.13
N VAL A 299 9.12 8.30 11.23
CA VAL A 299 10.04 8.91 12.19
C VAL A 299 9.78 8.29 13.55
N LEU A 300 10.81 7.73 14.16
CA LEU A 300 10.77 7.15 15.50
C LEU A 300 10.20 8.16 16.49
N ARG A 301 9.35 7.70 17.41
CA ARG A 301 8.64 8.55 18.37
C ARG A 301 9.58 9.48 19.14
N GLU A 302 10.76 8.97 19.50
CA GLU A 302 11.80 9.62 20.28
C GLU A 302 12.49 10.76 19.52
N HIS A 303 12.38 10.80 18.19
CA HIS A 303 12.97 11.82 17.31
C HIS A 303 11.92 12.74 16.64
N ARG A 304 10.65 12.66 17.05
CA ARG A 304 9.58 13.55 16.56
C ARG A 304 9.77 14.96 17.12
N GLY A 305 9.17 15.96 16.44
CA GLY A 305 9.28 17.38 16.81
C GLY A 305 10.42 18.14 16.10
N HIS A 306 11.32 17.44 15.41
CA HIS A 306 12.47 18.04 14.69
C HIS A 306 12.22 18.23 13.18
N ARG A 307 10.97 18.15 12.72
CA ARG A 307 10.58 18.20 11.30
C ARG A 307 11.26 17.16 10.39
N LEU A 308 11.73 16.04 10.92
CA LEU A 308 12.42 15.01 10.13
C LEU A 308 11.55 14.42 9.01
N GLY A 309 10.24 14.27 9.24
CA GLY A 309 9.30 13.83 8.20
C GLY A 309 9.20 14.80 7.02
N TRP A 310 9.35 16.11 7.28
CA TRP A 310 9.43 17.12 6.23
C TRP A 310 10.71 16.98 5.43
N LEU A 311 11.83 16.76 6.12
CA LEU A 311 13.15 16.60 5.51
C LEU A 311 13.20 15.35 4.62
N LEU A 312 12.66 14.22 5.10
CA LEU A 312 12.50 13.00 4.31
C LEU A 312 11.70 13.25 3.03
N LYS A 313 10.56 13.95 3.14
CA LYS A 313 9.67 14.24 2.00
C LYS A 313 10.34 15.12 0.95
N VAL A 314 10.91 16.25 1.34
CA VAL A 314 11.52 17.21 0.39
C VAL A 314 12.76 16.63 -0.27
N VAL A 315 13.63 15.95 0.48
CA VAL A 315 14.82 15.31 -0.11
C VAL A 315 14.42 14.16 -1.05
N GLY A 316 13.33 13.43 -0.75
CA GLY A 316 12.76 12.43 -1.64
C GLY A 316 12.30 13.04 -2.97
N ILE A 317 11.55 14.14 -2.93
CA ILE A 317 11.09 14.87 -4.12
C ILE A 317 12.30 15.37 -4.94
N GLU A 318 13.25 16.05 -4.30
CA GLU A 318 14.45 16.58 -4.96
C GLU A 318 15.28 15.46 -5.61
N THR A 319 15.42 14.33 -4.93
CA THR A 319 16.18 13.18 -5.43
C THR A 319 15.48 12.52 -6.62
N VAL A 320 14.16 12.39 -6.57
CA VAL A 320 13.37 11.93 -7.73
C VAL A 320 13.55 12.89 -8.90
N GLU A 321 13.41 14.20 -8.73
CA GLU A 321 13.55 15.11 -9.89
C GLU A 321 14.97 15.12 -10.48
N ARG A 322 16.00 14.98 -9.64
CA ARG A 322 17.40 15.00 -10.05
C ARG A 322 17.83 13.71 -10.74
N ASP A 323 17.64 12.57 -10.09
CA ASP A 323 18.20 11.28 -10.53
C ASP A 323 17.22 10.55 -11.46
N PHE A 324 15.96 10.95 -11.39
CA PHE A 324 14.83 10.32 -12.02
C PHE A 324 13.95 11.37 -12.73
N PRO A 325 14.49 12.13 -13.71
CA PRO A 325 13.74 13.20 -14.38
C PRO A 325 12.60 12.65 -15.26
N GLY A 326 11.59 13.47 -15.51
CA GLY A 326 10.50 13.17 -16.47
C GLY A 326 9.35 12.33 -15.92
N ARG A 327 9.32 12.04 -14.61
CA ARG A 327 8.18 11.36 -13.96
C ARG A 327 6.97 12.28 -13.97
N PRO A 328 5.75 11.76 -14.13
CA PRO A 328 4.54 12.59 -14.16
C PRO A 328 4.12 13.07 -12.76
N SER A 329 4.33 12.24 -11.73
CA SER A 329 3.86 12.52 -10.38
C SER A 329 4.45 11.57 -9.33
N ILE A 330 4.31 11.94 -8.06
CA ILE A 330 4.46 11.05 -6.90
C ILE A 330 3.06 10.79 -6.31
N ILE A 331 2.74 9.53 -6.01
CA ILE A 331 1.50 9.13 -5.34
C ILE A 331 1.82 8.50 -3.98
N THR A 332 1.00 8.76 -2.97
CA THR A 332 1.15 8.20 -1.62
C THR A 332 -0.21 7.98 -0.96
N PHE A 333 -0.24 7.11 0.04
CA PHE A 333 -1.42 6.73 0.81
C PHE A 333 -1.14 7.03 2.28
N ASN A 334 -2.05 7.72 2.96
CA ASN A 334 -1.89 8.02 4.38
C ASN A 334 -3.23 7.93 5.11
N ALA A 335 -3.22 7.42 6.33
CA ALA A 335 -4.36 7.48 7.23
C ALA A 335 -4.89 8.93 7.34
N GLU A 336 -6.20 9.10 7.20
CA GLU A 336 -6.85 10.41 7.15
C GLU A 336 -6.69 11.17 8.48
N GLU A 337 -6.53 10.47 9.60
CA GLU A 337 -6.22 11.05 10.91
C GLU A 337 -4.74 11.44 11.09
N ASN A 338 -3.84 11.05 10.19
CA ASN A 338 -2.41 11.36 10.27
C ASN A 338 -2.11 12.80 9.85
N ARG A 339 -2.63 13.74 10.63
CA ARG A 339 -2.51 15.18 10.36
C ARG A 339 -1.08 15.65 10.17
N PRO A 340 -0.08 15.22 10.98
CA PRO A 340 1.31 15.63 10.77
C PRO A 340 1.87 15.24 9.39
N MET A 341 1.53 14.06 8.86
CA MET A 341 2.01 13.64 7.54
C MET A 341 1.24 14.33 6.42
N LEU A 342 -0.09 14.47 6.57
CA LEU A 342 -0.91 15.20 5.61
C LEU A 342 -0.51 16.67 5.50
N ASP A 343 -0.13 17.33 6.61
CA ASP A 343 0.35 18.72 6.62
C ASP A 343 1.64 18.89 5.78
N VAL A 344 2.55 17.91 5.86
CA VAL A 344 3.77 17.91 5.05
C VAL A 344 3.42 17.74 3.57
N ASN A 345 2.56 16.77 3.27
CA ASN A 345 2.12 16.48 1.91
C ASN A 345 1.44 17.69 1.26
N GLU A 346 0.46 18.29 1.94
CA GLU A 346 -0.28 19.44 1.42
C GLU A 346 0.65 20.65 1.24
N ALA A 347 1.60 20.87 2.16
CA ALA A 347 2.56 21.97 2.06
C ALA A 347 3.53 21.86 0.87
N VAL A 348 3.95 20.64 0.49
CA VAL A 348 4.78 20.44 -0.71
C VAL A 348 3.95 20.38 -2.01
N GLY A 349 2.62 20.42 -1.91
CA GLY A 349 1.70 20.50 -3.05
C GLY A 349 0.96 19.21 -3.41
N PHE A 350 0.95 18.19 -2.56
CA PHE A 350 0.08 17.03 -2.77
C PHE A 350 -1.39 17.43 -2.65
N VAL A 351 -2.22 16.87 -3.54
CA VAL A 351 -3.68 16.99 -3.49
C VAL A 351 -4.31 15.62 -3.34
N GLY A 352 -5.41 15.52 -2.59
CA GLY A 352 -6.19 14.28 -2.49
C GLY A 352 -6.82 13.93 -3.84
N VAL A 353 -6.69 12.68 -4.27
CA VAL A 353 -7.21 12.17 -5.55
C VAL A 353 -8.09 10.93 -5.41
N GLY A 354 -8.09 10.30 -4.23
CA GLY A 354 -8.89 9.12 -3.93
C GLY A 354 -8.79 8.78 -2.45
N SER A 355 -9.48 7.71 -2.06
CA SER A 355 -9.35 7.13 -0.73
C SER A 355 -9.63 5.63 -0.78
N GLU A 356 -9.32 4.95 0.31
CA GLU A 356 -9.77 3.59 0.57
C GLU A 356 -10.26 3.51 2.02
N GLY A 357 -11.34 2.75 2.21
CA GLY A 357 -11.79 2.36 3.54
C GLY A 357 -11.13 1.06 3.96
N ILE A 358 -10.66 1.00 5.20
CA ILE A 358 -10.10 -0.20 5.82
C ILE A 358 -11.21 -0.85 6.64
N TRP A 359 -11.38 -2.15 6.42
CA TRP A 359 -12.42 -2.96 7.05
C TRP A 359 -11.83 -4.20 7.69
N GLU A 360 -12.44 -4.62 8.78
CA GLU A 360 -11.99 -5.77 9.55
C GLU A 360 -13.14 -6.67 9.99
N GLN A 361 -12.90 -7.96 10.09
CA GLN A 361 -13.79 -8.92 10.73
C GLN A 361 -13.02 -9.77 11.74
N ARG A 362 -13.43 -9.71 13.01
CA ARG A 362 -12.90 -10.53 14.11
C ARG A 362 -13.89 -11.63 14.50
N ASP A 363 -13.37 -12.81 14.82
CA ASP A 363 -14.16 -13.92 15.38
C ASP A 363 -14.40 -13.78 16.90
#